data_AF-F0SXF9-F1
#
_entry.id   AF-F0SXF9-F1
#
_cell.length_a   1.000
_cell.length_b   1.000
_cell.length_c   1.000
_cell.angle_alpha   90.00
_cell.angle_beta   90.00
_cell.angle_gamma   90.00
#
_symmetry.space_group_name_H-M   'P 1'
#
loop_
_entity.id
_entity.type
_entity.pdbx_description
1 polymer ?
#
loop_
_entity_poly.entity_id
_entity_poly.type
_entity_poly.pdbx_seq_one_letter_code
_entity_poly.pdbx_strand_id
1 'polypeptide(L)'
;MKTEFLEGLLKEGGVPDDKIKGLIDKVMAENGKDVEAEKIKTTAETGKLTTAENTIKSLQEAAKKFDGVDVEKLRKDFVDLEQKYNDDTKAHKAELDKLSYTSAAEKFIDSLKPKDSLSRSAILSEFTKKEFKLDGDTFQGAKEWAETFKKDNASHFTDGEDGTSTSVSSGGGHGDPLAGDVDKFVAAAMKGAGIASEKQ
;
A
#
# COMPACT_ATOMS: atom_id res chain seq x y z
N MET A 1 -32.62 -19.35 59.65
CA MET A 1 -33.00 -19.95 60.95
C MET A 1 -34.47 -20.34 60.91
N LYS A 2 -34.90 -21.43 61.56
CA LYS A 2 -36.31 -21.87 61.54
C LYS A 2 -37.03 -21.40 62.81
N THR A 3 -38.24 -20.87 62.66
CA THR A 3 -39.09 -20.41 63.76
C THR A 3 -39.36 -21.52 64.79
N GLU A 4 -39.68 -22.73 64.33
CA GLU A 4 -39.96 -23.87 65.21
C GLU A 4 -38.76 -24.31 66.06
N PHE A 5 -37.54 -24.11 65.53
CA PHE A 5 -36.32 -24.40 66.28
C PHE A 5 -36.11 -23.40 67.43
N LEU A 6 -36.38 -22.11 67.18
CA LEU A 6 -36.30 -21.07 68.22
C LEU A 6 -37.40 -21.24 69.26
N GLU A 7 -38.60 -21.62 68.83
CA GLU A 7 -39.72 -21.89 69.74
C GLU A 7 -39.41 -23.07 70.67
N GLY A 8 -38.85 -24.16 70.13
CA GLY A 8 -38.39 -25.31 70.92
C GLY A 8 -37.34 -24.91 71.98
N LEU A 9 -36.30 -24.18 71.57
CA LEU A 9 -35.23 -23.73 72.48
C LEU A 9 -35.74 -22.80 73.58
N LEU A 10 -36.64 -21.87 73.26
CA LEU A 10 -37.17 -20.92 74.25
C LEU A 10 -38.11 -21.60 75.26
N LYS A 11 -38.89 -22.59 74.82
CA LYS A 11 -39.73 -23.43 75.69
C LYS A 11 -38.89 -24.30 76.62
N GLU A 12 -37.86 -24.97 76.08
CA GLU A 12 -36.91 -25.77 76.89
C GLU A 12 -36.14 -24.89 77.89
N GLY A 13 -35.85 -23.64 77.51
CA GLY A 13 -35.20 -22.64 78.38
C GLY A 13 -36.10 -22.00 79.44
N GLY A 14 -37.38 -22.39 79.53
CA GLY A 14 -38.32 -21.88 80.53
C GLY A 14 -38.78 -20.43 80.30
N VAL A 15 -38.72 -19.93 79.07
CA VAL A 15 -39.24 -18.61 78.73
C VAL A 15 -40.78 -18.64 78.75
N PRO A 16 -41.45 -17.69 79.42
CA PRO A 16 -42.91 -17.61 79.42
C PRO A 16 -43.51 -17.51 78.01
N ASP A 17 -44.54 -18.30 77.73
CA ASP A 17 -45.19 -18.40 76.40
C ASP A 17 -45.62 -17.04 75.83
N ASP A 18 -46.03 -16.09 76.68
CA ASP A 18 -46.44 -14.74 76.30
C ASP A 18 -45.30 -13.90 75.72
N LYS A 19 -44.03 -14.26 75.99
CA LYS A 19 -42.83 -13.54 75.53
C LYS A 19 -42.12 -14.19 74.35
N ILE A 20 -42.38 -15.48 74.09
CA ILE A 20 -41.68 -16.27 73.07
C ILE A 20 -41.82 -15.63 71.68
N LYS A 21 -43.04 -15.28 71.28
CA LYS A 21 -43.31 -14.72 69.96
C LYS A 21 -42.52 -13.44 69.68
N GLY A 22 -42.50 -12.50 70.62
CA GLY A 22 -41.77 -11.24 70.46
C GLY A 22 -40.25 -11.39 70.42
N LEU A 23 -39.69 -12.40 71.10
CA LEU A 23 -38.27 -12.75 71.03
C LEU A 23 -37.92 -13.39 69.68
N ILE A 24 -38.74 -14.32 69.21
CA ILE A 24 -38.59 -14.97 67.90
C ILE A 24 -38.65 -13.92 66.78
N ASP A 25 -39.62 -13.00 66.82
CA ASP A 25 -39.79 -11.96 65.80
C ASP A 25 -38.54 -11.07 65.70
N LYS A 26 -37.91 -10.70 66.83
CA LYS A 26 -36.66 -9.93 66.84
C LYS A 26 -35.50 -10.71 66.22
N VAL A 27 -35.28 -11.95 66.64
CA VAL A 27 -34.18 -12.79 66.12
C VAL A 27 -34.35 -13.06 64.64
N MET A 28 -35.57 -13.36 64.19
CA MET A 28 -35.87 -13.59 62.77
C MET A 28 -35.69 -12.32 61.93
N ALA A 29 -36.06 -11.15 62.46
CA ALA A 29 -35.84 -9.87 61.80
C ALA A 29 -34.35 -9.53 61.65
N GLU A 30 -33.55 -9.75 62.70
CA GLU A 30 -32.10 -9.50 62.66
C GLU A 30 -31.38 -10.50 61.74
N ASN A 31 -31.66 -11.79 61.87
CA ASN A 31 -31.15 -12.82 60.96
C ASN A 31 -31.61 -12.57 59.50
N GLY A 32 -32.82 -12.04 59.29
CA GLY A 32 -33.30 -11.65 57.97
C GLY A 32 -32.47 -10.53 57.34
N LYS A 33 -32.09 -9.52 58.14
CA LYS A 33 -31.19 -8.44 57.70
C LYS A 33 -29.79 -8.97 57.36
N ASP A 34 -29.23 -9.85 58.19
CA ASP A 34 -27.89 -10.40 57.98
C ASP A 34 -27.84 -11.29 56.73
N VAL A 35 -28.84 -12.14 56.52
CA VAL A 35 -28.94 -12.98 55.32
C VAL A 35 -29.05 -12.12 54.06
N GLU A 36 -29.81 -11.03 54.10
CA GLU A 36 -29.92 -10.12 52.95
C GLU A 36 -28.60 -9.38 52.70
N ALA A 37 -27.92 -8.91 53.75
CA ALA A 37 -26.61 -8.27 53.64
C ALA A 37 -25.56 -9.21 53.02
N GLU A 38 -25.51 -10.48 53.46
CA GLU A 38 -24.60 -11.48 52.90
C GLU A 38 -24.94 -11.88 51.47
N LYS A 39 -26.24 -11.97 51.12
CA LYS A 39 -26.65 -12.15 49.73
C LYS A 39 -26.18 -11.01 48.84
N ILE A 40 -26.36 -9.76 49.27
CA ILE A 40 -25.90 -8.58 48.53
C ILE A 40 -24.39 -8.63 48.31
N LYS A 41 -23.60 -8.94 49.34
CA LYS A 41 -22.14 -9.11 49.22
C LYS A 41 -21.78 -10.22 48.25
N THR A 42 -22.41 -11.39 48.39
CA THR A 42 -22.15 -12.57 47.54
C THR A 42 -22.48 -12.26 46.07
N THR A 43 -23.61 -11.61 45.80
CA THR A 43 -23.99 -11.19 44.45
C THR A 43 -23.00 -10.16 43.89
N ALA A 44 -22.56 -9.21 44.71
CA ALA A 44 -21.56 -8.22 44.31
C ALA A 44 -20.20 -8.87 43.98
N GLU A 45 -19.73 -9.83 44.79
CA GLU A 45 -18.49 -10.57 44.53
C GLU A 45 -18.59 -11.47 43.30
N THR A 46 -19.71 -12.19 43.14
CA THR A 46 -19.98 -12.99 41.94
C THR A 46 -19.97 -12.12 40.69
N GLY A 47 -20.55 -10.91 40.77
CA GLY A 47 -20.53 -9.93 39.69
C GLY A 47 -19.11 -9.50 39.34
N LYS A 48 -18.30 -9.14 40.34
CA LYS A 48 -16.88 -8.76 40.15
C LYS A 48 -16.07 -9.88 39.51
N LEU A 49 -16.27 -11.12 39.97
CA LEU A 49 -15.59 -12.31 39.45
C LEU A 49 -15.95 -12.55 37.98
N THR A 50 -17.24 -12.47 37.65
CA THR A 50 -17.72 -12.61 36.27
C THR A 50 -17.14 -11.52 35.36
N THR A 51 -17.08 -10.26 35.82
CA THR A 51 -16.44 -9.17 35.09
C THR A 51 -14.96 -9.45 34.87
N ALA A 52 -14.23 -9.86 35.92
CA ALA A 52 -12.80 -10.16 35.84
C ALA A 52 -12.50 -11.31 34.87
N GLU A 53 -13.28 -12.39 34.91
CA GLU A 53 -13.16 -13.52 33.98
C GLU A 53 -13.35 -13.09 32.52
N ASN A 54 -14.37 -12.26 32.26
CA ASN A 54 -14.61 -11.72 30.92
C ASN A 54 -13.46 -10.81 30.45
N THR A 55 -12.94 -9.95 31.34
CA THR A 55 -11.77 -9.12 31.04
C THR A 55 -10.54 -9.96 30.73
N ILE A 56 -10.27 -11.00 31.52
CA ILE A 56 -9.13 -11.91 31.29
C ILE A 56 -9.25 -12.59 29.93
N LYS A 57 -10.43 -13.12 29.57
CA LYS A 57 -10.66 -13.71 28.24
C LYS A 57 -10.41 -12.71 27.12
N SER A 58 -10.95 -11.50 27.25
CA SER A 58 -10.76 -10.44 26.25
C SER A 58 -9.28 -10.05 26.09
N LEU A 59 -8.54 -9.93 27.20
CA LEU A 59 -7.11 -9.65 27.17
C LEU A 59 -6.29 -10.80 26.56
N GLN A 60 -6.65 -12.06 26.83
CA GLN A 60 -6.02 -13.22 26.23
C GLN A 60 -6.26 -13.28 24.71
N GLU A 61 -7.48 -13.01 24.26
CA GLU A 61 -7.82 -12.91 22.83
C GLU A 61 -7.08 -11.76 22.15
N ALA A 62 -6.96 -10.61 22.82
CA ALA A 62 -6.19 -9.49 22.32
C ALA A 62 -4.69 -9.83 22.23
N ALA A 63 -4.11 -10.44 23.25
CA ALA A 63 -2.71 -10.85 23.28
C ALA A 63 -2.38 -11.87 22.18
N LYS A 64 -3.27 -12.84 21.91
CA LYS A 64 -3.11 -13.80 20.82
C LYS A 64 -2.97 -13.17 19.43
N LYS A 65 -3.53 -11.98 19.20
CA LYS A 65 -3.37 -11.26 17.91
C LYS A 65 -1.94 -10.79 17.67
N PHE A 66 -1.15 -10.66 18.74
CA PHE A 66 0.27 -10.28 18.69
C PHE A 66 1.19 -11.47 18.90
N ASP A 67 0.67 -12.63 19.26
CA ASP A 67 1.43 -13.85 19.45
C ASP A 67 1.89 -14.38 18.08
N GLY A 68 3.21 -14.48 17.89
CA GLY A 68 3.82 -14.77 16.58
C GLY A 68 4.10 -13.54 15.69
N VAL A 69 3.76 -12.32 16.14
CA VAL A 69 4.25 -11.10 15.46
C VAL A 69 5.69 -10.87 15.88
N ASP A 70 6.61 -11.22 14.99
CA ASP A 70 8.03 -10.90 15.15
C ASP A 70 8.27 -9.42 14.81
N VAL A 71 8.17 -8.57 15.84
CA VAL A 71 8.36 -7.13 15.73
C VAL A 71 9.77 -6.77 15.25
N GLU A 72 10.77 -7.60 15.57
CA GLU A 72 12.14 -7.38 15.11
C GLU A 72 12.28 -7.69 13.62
N LYS A 73 11.69 -8.81 13.16
CA LYS A 73 11.62 -9.11 11.73
C LYS A 73 10.86 -8.04 10.96
N LEU A 74 9.73 -7.56 11.47
CA LEU A 74 8.95 -6.51 10.80
C LEU A 74 9.74 -5.20 10.68
N ARG A 75 10.49 -4.82 11.71
CA ARG A 75 11.39 -3.65 11.65
C ARG A 75 12.50 -3.86 10.62
N LYS A 76 13.09 -5.05 10.57
CA LYS A 76 14.12 -5.38 9.60
C LYS A 76 13.58 -5.34 8.17
N ASP A 77 12.44 -5.98 7.91
CA ASP A 77 11.78 -5.97 6.60
C ASP A 77 11.46 -4.53 6.16
N PHE A 78 11.08 -3.65 7.09
CA PHE A 78 10.85 -2.22 6.79
C PHE A 78 12.13 -1.48 6.38
N VAL A 79 13.23 -1.66 7.11
CA VAL A 79 14.52 -1.05 6.77
C VAL A 79 15.05 -1.58 5.44
N ASP A 80 14.97 -2.89 5.21
CA ASP A 80 15.39 -3.53 3.96
C ASP A 80 14.56 -2.99 2.78
N LEU A 81 13.25 -2.79 2.97
CA LEU A 81 12.35 -2.23 1.96
C LEU A 81 12.64 -0.76 1.68
N GLU A 82 12.88 0.05 2.72
CA GLU A 82 13.25 1.46 2.59
C GLU A 82 14.57 1.62 1.82
N GLN A 83 15.57 0.78 2.13
CA GLN A 83 16.84 0.78 1.42
C GLN A 83 16.63 0.40 -0.05
N LYS A 84 15.91 -0.69 -0.32
CA LYS A 84 15.61 -1.13 -1.70
C LYS A 84 14.88 -0.04 -2.50
N TYR A 85 13.88 0.60 -1.89
CA TYR A 85 13.13 1.68 -2.54
C TYR A 85 14.03 2.87 -2.89
N ASN A 86 14.90 3.27 -1.98
CA ASN A 86 15.84 4.36 -2.20
C ASN A 86 16.86 4.03 -3.29
N ASP A 87 17.36 2.79 -3.32
CA ASP A 87 18.31 2.33 -4.33
C ASP A 87 17.65 2.23 -5.71
N ASP A 88 16.45 1.65 -5.80
CA ASP A 88 15.66 1.59 -7.04
C ASP A 88 15.33 3.01 -7.56
N THR A 89 14.95 3.93 -6.67
CA THR A 89 14.67 5.33 -7.04
C THR A 89 15.91 6.03 -7.60
N LYS A 90 17.07 5.84 -6.98
CA LYS A 90 18.34 6.40 -7.48
C LYS A 90 18.73 5.78 -8.81
N ALA A 91 18.59 4.47 -8.96
CA ALA A 91 18.89 3.76 -10.21
C ALA A 91 18.00 4.26 -11.36
N HIS A 92 16.69 4.35 -11.14
CA HIS A 92 15.75 4.87 -12.13
C HIS A 92 16.02 6.33 -12.48
N LYS A 93 16.33 7.18 -11.48
CA LYS A 93 16.71 8.56 -11.76
C LYS A 93 17.98 8.65 -12.59
N ALA A 94 19.02 7.87 -12.24
CA ALA A 94 20.25 7.83 -13.01
C ALA A 94 20.04 7.32 -14.44
N GLU A 95 19.14 6.35 -14.63
CA GLU A 95 18.77 5.84 -15.96
C GLU A 95 18.01 6.89 -16.78
N LEU A 96 17.07 7.61 -16.17
CA LEU A 96 16.36 8.73 -16.80
C LEU A 96 17.31 9.87 -17.17
N ASP A 97 18.21 10.26 -16.26
CA ASP A 97 19.19 11.31 -16.50
C ASP A 97 20.13 10.90 -17.65
N LYS A 98 20.57 9.63 -17.67
CA LYS A 98 21.38 9.07 -18.76
C LYS A 98 20.62 9.03 -20.09
N LEU A 99 19.34 8.65 -20.08
CA LEU A 99 18.51 8.59 -21.27
C LEU A 99 18.26 9.98 -21.84
N SER A 100 17.90 10.94 -20.99
CA SER A 100 17.72 12.35 -21.37
C SER A 100 19.01 12.95 -21.92
N TYR A 101 20.15 12.72 -21.25
CA TYR A 101 21.46 13.13 -21.72
C TYR A 101 21.77 12.53 -23.09
N THR A 102 21.61 11.21 -23.25
CA THR A 102 21.93 10.51 -24.50
C THR A 102 21.03 11.01 -25.63
N SER A 103 19.73 11.14 -25.40
CA SER A 103 18.79 11.62 -26.41
C SER A 103 19.08 13.06 -26.84
N ALA A 104 19.36 13.95 -25.90
CA ALA A 104 19.75 15.32 -26.21
C ALA A 104 21.08 15.35 -26.98
N ALA A 105 22.06 14.54 -26.55
CA ALA A 105 23.38 14.48 -27.19
C ALA A 105 23.27 13.99 -28.64
N GLU A 106 22.48 12.94 -28.87
CA GLU A 106 22.18 12.43 -30.19
C GLU A 106 21.54 13.50 -31.09
N LYS A 107 20.50 14.20 -30.61
CA LYS A 107 19.87 15.29 -31.35
C LYS A 107 20.86 16.41 -31.68
N PHE A 108 21.70 16.78 -30.72
CA PHE A 108 22.73 17.79 -30.90
C PHE A 108 23.73 17.36 -31.98
N ILE A 109 24.28 16.14 -31.89
CA ILE A 109 25.21 15.61 -32.90
C ILE A 109 24.55 15.48 -34.27
N ASP A 110 23.30 15.03 -34.35
CA ASP A 110 22.57 14.93 -35.61
C ASP A 110 22.38 16.31 -36.26
N SER A 111 22.15 17.36 -35.46
CA SER A 111 22.09 18.74 -35.94
C SER A 111 23.41 19.22 -36.55
N LEU A 112 24.55 18.63 -36.16
CA LEU A 112 25.86 18.95 -36.72
C LEU A 112 26.08 18.38 -38.12
N LYS A 113 25.18 17.51 -38.61
CA LYS A 113 25.25 16.81 -39.90
C LYS A 113 26.54 15.97 -40.05
N PRO A 114 26.70 14.90 -39.24
CA PRO A 114 27.81 13.96 -39.41
C PRO A 114 27.72 13.29 -40.79
N LYS A 115 28.87 12.96 -41.37
CA LYS A 115 28.98 12.39 -42.72
C LYS A 115 28.38 11.00 -42.86
N ASP A 116 28.51 10.18 -41.82
CA ASP A 116 28.13 8.77 -41.81
C ASP A 116 27.91 8.29 -40.36
N SER A 117 27.34 7.10 -40.18
CA SER A 117 27.04 6.53 -38.86
C SER A 117 28.28 6.30 -37.99
N LEU A 118 29.44 5.99 -38.59
CA LEU A 118 30.69 5.82 -37.85
C LEU A 118 31.21 7.18 -37.36
N SER A 119 31.17 8.19 -38.21
CA SER A 119 31.48 9.58 -37.81
C SER A 119 30.55 10.07 -36.71
N ARG A 120 29.23 9.82 -36.83
CA ARG A 120 28.25 10.14 -35.77
C ARG A 120 28.63 9.50 -34.43
N SER A 121 28.93 8.20 -34.44
CA SER A 121 29.29 7.46 -33.22
C SER A 121 30.60 7.95 -32.61
N ALA A 122 31.60 8.24 -33.44
CA ALA A 122 32.88 8.79 -33.00
C ALA A 122 32.72 10.19 -32.37
N ILE A 123 31.94 11.07 -33.01
CA ILE A 123 31.65 12.41 -32.50
C ILE A 123 30.85 12.32 -31.20
N LEU A 124 29.86 11.44 -31.11
CA LEU A 124 29.07 11.22 -29.89
C LEU A 124 29.94 10.71 -28.73
N SER A 125 30.90 9.84 -29.01
CA SER A 125 31.86 9.34 -28.01
C SER A 125 32.75 10.47 -27.49
N GLU A 126 33.33 11.28 -28.38
CA GLU A 126 34.13 12.45 -28.00
C GLU A 126 33.31 13.51 -27.26
N PHE A 127 32.05 13.70 -27.66
CA PHE A 127 31.11 14.60 -26.98
C PHE A 127 30.78 14.12 -25.57
N THR A 128 30.50 12.82 -25.41
CA THR A 128 30.16 12.22 -24.11
C THR A 128 31.33 12.30 -23.13
N LYS A 129 32.57 12.19 -23.61
CA LYS A 129 33.79 12.37 -22.79
C LYS A 129 33.96 13.79 -22.24
N LYS A 130 33.31 14.79 -22.83
CA LYS A 130 33.36 16.18 -22.33
C LYS A 130 32.42 16.43 -21.15
N GLU A 131 31.48 15.50 -20.89
CA GLU A 131 30.53 15.58 -19.77
C GLU A 131 29.84 16.95 -19.68
N PHE A 132 29.39 17.47 -20.84
CA PHE A 132 28.73 18.76 -20.88
C PHE A 132 27.46 18.76 -20.02
N LYS A 133 27.22 19.83 -19.28
CA LYS A 133 25.99 19.93 -18.48
C LYS A 133 24.79 20.15 -19.40
N LEU A 134 23.80 19.28 -19.26
CA LEU A 134 22.50 19.44 -19.91
C LEU A 134 21.68 20.50 -19.15
N ASP A 135 21.25 21.53 -19.86
CA ASP A 135 20.42 22.64 -19.41
C ASP A 135 19.14 22.64 -20.26
N GLY A 136 18.09 22.03 -19.72
CA GLY A 136 16.87 21.70 -20.46
C GLY A 136 17.16 20.76 -21.63
N ASP A 137 16.99 21.25 -22.85
CA ASP A 137 17.23 20.49 -24.10
C ASP A 137 18.60 20.80 -24.74
N THR A 138 19.44 21.62 -24.10
CA THR A 138 20.70 22.11 -24.68
C THR A 138 21.88 21.83 -23.77
N PHE A 139 23.08 21.70 -24.35
CA PHE A 139 24.30 21.49 -23.57
C PHE A 139 25.10 22.78 -23.45
N GLN A 140 25.46 23.14 -22.23
CA GLN A 140 26.27 24.31 -21.97
C GLN A 140 27.69 24.11 -22.52
N GLY A 141 28.17 25.01 -23.39
CA GLY A 141 29.50 24.94 -24.00
C GLY A 141 29.63 23.97 -25.18
N ALA A 142 28.55 23.24 -25.52
CA ALA A 142 28.57 22.27 -26.61
C ALA A 142 28.68 22.92 -27.99
N LYS A 143 28.11 24.11 -28.17
CA LYS A 143 28.14 24.82 -29.44
C LYS A 143 29.56 25.29 -29.79
N GLU A 144 30.25 25.88 -28.82
CA GLU A 144 31.63 26.34 -28.93
C GLU A 144 32.58 25.17 -29.18
N TRP A 145 32.36 24.06 -28.46
CA TRP A 145 33.07 22.82 -28.71
C TRP A 145 32.82 22.30 -30.13
N ALA A 146 31.57 22.26 -30.58
CA ALA A 146 31.22 21.76 -31.91
C ALA A 146 31.84 22.59 -33.04
N GLU A 147 31.92 23.92 -32.89
CA GLU A 147 32.59 24.78 -33.86
C GLU A 147 34.10 24.51 -33.95
N THR A 148 34.75 24.28 -32.81
CA THR A 148 36.18 23.93 -32.77
C THR A 148 36.41 22.53 -33.33
N PHE A 149 35.60 21.57 -32.89
CA PHE A 149 35.66 20.19 -33.31
C PHE A 149 35.42 20.03 -34.83
N LYS A 150 34.48 20.80 -35.41
CA LYS A 150 34.24 20.84 -36.86
C LYS A 150 35.42 21.36 -37.65
N LYS A 151 36.15 22.37 -37.14
CA LYS A 151 37.36 22.90 -37.80
C LYS A 151 38.48 21.87 -37.81
N ASP A 152 38.68 21.18 -36.69
CA ASP A 152 39.75 20.20 -36.54
C ASP A 152 39.44 18.88 -37.27
N ASN A 153 38.15 18.54 -37.44
CA ASN A 153 37.68 17.25 -37.94
C ASN A 153 36.70 17.39 -39.12
N ALA A 154 36.95 18.34 -40.02
CA ALA A 154 36.04 18.68 -41.12
C ALA A 154 35.64 17.48 -41.99
N SER A 155 36.51 16.48 -42.14
CA SER A 155 36.25 15.25 -42.94
C SER A 155 35.10 14.38 -42.42
N HIS A 156 34.67 14.57 -41.17
CA HIS A 156 33.62 13.81 -40.50
C HIS A 156 32.23 14.46 -40.58
N PHE A 157 32.12 15.64 -41.20
CA PHE A 157 30.87 16.39 -41.37
C PHE A 157 30.52 16.52 -42.85
N THR A 158 29.22 16.64 -43.16
CA THR A 158 28.80 16.94 -44.53
C THR A 158 28.93 18.43 -44.80
N ASP A 159 29.55 18.76 -45.92
CA ASP A 159 29.71 20.13 -46.38
C ASP A 159 28.48 20.53 -47.20
N GLY A 160 27.33 20.67 -46.55
CA GLY A 160 26.17 21.41 -47.05
C GLY A 160 25.52 21.04 -48.40
N GLU A 161 26.00 20.06 -49.17
CA GLU A 161 25.38 19.63 -50.43
C GLU A 161 24.49 18.42 -50.20
N ASP A 162 23.21 18.60 -50.54
CA ASP A 162 22.11 17.63 -50.39
C ASP A 162 22.49 16.22 -50.86
N GLY A 163 22.25 15.23 -50.01
CA GLY A 163 22.56 13.84 -50.29
C GLY A 163 21.77 12.86 -49.43
N THR A 164 20.48 12.72 -49.76
CA THR A 164 19.62 11.55 -49.49
C THR A 164 19.40 11.16 -48.03
N SER A 165 18.35 11.74 -47.42
CA SER A 165 17.67 11.08 -46.31
C SER A 165 17.05 9.76 -46.81
N THR A 166 17.66 8.63 -46.47
CA THR A 166 17.00 7.32 -46.61
C THR A 166 16.02 7.17 -45.46
N SER A 167 14.78 7.60 -45.68
CA SER A 167 13.64 7.23 -44.83
C SER A 167 13.44 5.72 -44.93
N VAL A 168 13.66 5.00 -43.83
CA VAL A 168 13.27 3.59 -43.71
C VAL A 168 11.83 3.54 -43.22
N SER A 169 10.89 3.27 -44.14
CA SER A 169 9.51 2.95 -43.77
C SER A 169 9.44 1.49 -43.35
N SER A 170 9.50 1.23 -42.04
CA SER A 170 9.26 -0.10 -41.45
C SER A 170 7.79 -0.35 -41.12
N GLY A 171 6.89 0.56 -41.49
CA GLY A 171 5.44 0.40 -41.36
C GLY A 171 4.84 0.06 -42.71
N GLY A 172 4.52 -1.22 -42.94
CA GLY A 172 3.63 -1.60 -44.04
C GLY A 172 2.32 -0.83 -43.91
N GLY A 173 1.87 -0.19 -44.99
CA GLY A 173 0.73 0.71 -44.97
C GLY A 173 -0.48 0.07 -44.29
N HIS A 174 -0.94 0.66 -43.19
CA HIS A 174 -2.24 0.32 -42.62
C HIS A 174 -3.30 0.87 -43.58
N GLY A 175 -3.91 -0.04 -44.35
CA GLY A 175 -5.10 0.28 -45.12
C GLY A 175 -6.19 0.83 -44.21
N ASP A 176 -7.02 1.70 -44.77
CA ASP A 176 -8.18 2.28 -44.08
C ASP A 176 -9.05 1.15 -43.49
N PRO A 177 -9.19 1.04 -42.16
CA PRO A 177 -9.94 -0.04 -41.53
C PRO A 177 -11.44 0.00 -41.85
N LEU A 178 -11.92 1.07 -42.50
CA LEU A 178 -13.32 1.27 -42.88
C LEU A 178 -13.64 0.82 -44.32
N ALA A 179 -12.65 0.33 -45.09
CA ALA A 179 -12.83 -0.07 -46.48
C ALA A 179 -13.41 -1.50 -46.69
N GLY A 180 -13.73 -2.23 -45.61
CA GLY A 180 -14.33 -3.56 -45.68
C GLY A 180 -15.68 -3.62 -44.95
N ASP A 181 -16.60 -4.47 -45.44
CA ASP A 181 -17.97 -4.72 -44.93
C ASP A 181 -18.11 -4.58 -43.41
N VAL A 182 -18.35 -3.36 -42.95
CA VAL A 182 -18.55 -3.00 -41.54
C VAL A 182 -19.73 -3.79 -40.96
N ASP A 183 -20.68 -4.15 -41.82
CA ASP A 183 -21.85 -4.97 -41.53
C ASP A 183 -21.51 -6.35 -40.97
N LYS A 184 -20.40 -6.97 -41.37
CA LYS A 184 -20.00 -8.30 -40.84
C LYS A 184 -19.46 -8.20 -39.42
N PHE A 185 -18.72 -7.14 -39.11
CA PHE A 185 -18.22 -6.88 -37.76
C PHE A 185 -19.36 -6.46 -36.82
N VAL A 186 -20.26 -5.60 -37.29
CA VAL A 186 -21.44 -5.18 -36.52
C VAL A 186 -22.38 -6.37 -36.28
N ALA A 187 -22.64 -7.21 -37.28
CA ALA A 187 -23.46 -8.41 -37.11
C ALA A 187 -22.82 -9.44 -36.15
N ALA A 188 -21.50 -9.62 -36.20
CA ALA A 188 -20.77 -10.49 -35.28
C ALA A 188 -20.79 -9.95 -33.84
N ALA A 189 -20.63 -8.64 -33.67
CA ALA A 189 -20.71 -7.98 -32.37
C ALA A 189 -22.13 -8.07 -31.78
N MET A 190 -23.17 -7.83 -32.59
CA MET A 190 -24.57 -7.96 -32.15
C MET A 190 -24.94 -9.40 -31.78
N LYS A 191 -24.44 -10.40 -32.54
CA LYS A 191 -24.63 -11.82 -32.22
C LYS A 191 -23.89 -12.23 -30.94
N GLY A 192 -22.68 -11.71 -30.70
CA GLY A 192 -21.91 -11.95 -29.48
C GLY A 192 -22.51 -11.28 -28.24
N ALA A 193 -23.16 -10.12 -28.43
CA ALA A 193 -23.86 -9.39 -27.38
C ALA A 193 -25.27 -9.93 -27.07
N GLY A 194 -25.73 -10.98 -27.76
CA GLY A 194 -27.03 -11.61 -27.52
C GLY A 194 -28.23 -10.76 -27.94
N ILE A 195 -28.03 -9.74 -28.78
CA ILE A 195 -29.10 -8.86 -29.24
C ILE A 195 -29.74 -9.52 -30.46
N ALA A 196 -30.89 -10.19 -30.27
CA ALA A 196 -31.69 -10.69 -31.38
C ALA A 196 -32.29 -9.49 -32.14
N SER A 197 -32.05 -9.41 -33.45
CA SER A 197 -32.72 -8.39 -34.28
C SER A 197 -34.21 -8.71 -34.32
N GLU A 198 -35.00 -7.89 -33.65
CA GLU A 198 -36.45 -7.92 -33.81
C GLU A 198 -36.76 -7.43 -35.24
N LYS A 199 -37.42 -8.30 -36.01
CA LYS A 199 -37.89 -7.99 -37.37
C LYS A 199 -38.89 -6.82 -37.31
N GLN A 200 -38.66 -5.80 -38.11
CA GLN A 200 -39.72 -5.09 -38.83
C GLN A 200 -39.40 -5.10 -40.32
#